data_AF-A0A9C9N1X5-F1
#
_entry.id   AF-A0A9C9N1X5-F1
#
_cell.length_a   1.000
_cell.length_b   1.000
_cell.length_c   1.000
_cell.angle_alpha   90.00
_cell.angle_beta   90.00
_cell.angle_gamma   90.00
#
_symmetry.space_group_name_H-M   'P 1'
#
loop_
_entity.id
_entity.type
_entity.pdbx_description
1 polymer ?
#
loop_
_entity_poly.entity_id
_entity_poly.type
_entity_poly.pdbx_seq_one_letter_code
_entity_poly.pdbx_strand_id
1 'polypeptide(L)'
;MRQTANERRQFGLGAEHEVGGAVLEDTIRFVREWHGASNGRIRCVLGPHSPYMCPPEFLARVVEAARELEVGIHLHVAESQEQVANSLATHGQTPVAHLASLGVFDVPIIAAHCIAVDDEDVAILAERQVHVAHTPKTYLKLAMGMAPLPRLLAGGVNVALGSDGPASNSDLNMLEVLRITGLYHKNALGQPEALPRTQILRLATRAGAQALGFSKSGVLAPGHSADLILLDTRACHCPSAFLLHAVTRLLHLVTRLKHP
;
A
#
# COMPACT_ATOMS: atom_id res chain seq x y z
N MET A 1 15.66 -3.57 -41.55
CA MET A 1 16.66 -2.92 -40.67
C MET A 1 16.04 -2.74 -39.31
N ARG A 2 16.49 -3.52 -38.33
CA ARG A 2 16.00 -3.50 -36.94
C ARG A 2 16.58 -2.28 -36.24
N GLN A 3 15.75 -1.50 -35.56
CA GLN A 3 16.19 -0.56 -34.54
C GLN A 3 15.59 -1.01 -33.20
N THR A 4 16.49 -1.48 -32.36
CA THR A 4 16.32 -1.91 -30.98
C THR A 4 16.12 -0.71 -30.07
N ALA A 5 14.96 -0.60 -29.44
CA ALA A 5 14.72 0.34 -28.35
C ALA A 5 13.55 -0.18 -27.50
N ASN A 6 13.83 -1.11 -26.58
CA ASN A 6 12.90 -1.41 -25.48
C ASN A 6 13.62 -2.10 -24.31
N GLU A 7 14.59 -1.42 -23.71
CA GLU A 7 14.99 -1.73 -22.34
C GLU A 7 13.98 -1.07 -21.39
N ARG A 8 12.79 -1.68 -21.26
CA ARG A 8 11.88 -1.34 -20.16
C ARG A 8 12.40 -2.03 -18.91
N ARG A 9 12.79 -1.23 -17.92
CA ARG A 9 13.07 -1.68 -16.56
C ARG A 9 11.77 -2.20 -15.95
N GLN A 10 11.57 -3.52 -15.95
CA GLN A 10 10.36 -4.20 -15.45
C GLN A 10 10.80 -5.35 -14.55
N PHE A 11 10.22 -5.52 -13.38
CA PHE A 11 10.57 -6.59 -12.43
C PHE A 11 9.81 -7.90 -12.76
N GLY A 12 10.49 -9.05 -12.62
CA GLY A 12 9.88 -10.40 -12.63
C GLY A 12 9.51 -10.98 -14.01
N LEU A 13 10.49 -11.41 -14.82
CA LEU A 13 10.23 -12.20 -16.03
C LEU A 13 10.66 -13.67 -15.82
N GLY A 14 9.74 -14.50 -15.33
CA GLY A 14 9.82 -15.95 -15.42
C GLY A 14 10.61 -16.67 -14.31
N ALA A 15 10.55 -18.01 -14.36
CA ALA A 15 10.94 -18.93 -13.28
C ALA A 15 12.41 -18.84 -12.81
N GLU A 16 13.30 -18.25 -13.60
CA GLU A 16 14.74 -18.24 -13.35
C GLU A 16 15.43 -16.87 -13.50
N HIS A 17 14.72 -15.81 -13.94
CA HIS A 17 15.36 -14.53 -14.24
C HIS A 17 14.58 -13.35 -13.63
N GLU A 18 15.11 -12.75 -12.57
CA GLU A 18 14.71 -11.39 -12.21
C GLU A 18 15.44 -10.39 -13.12
N VAL A 19 14.76 -9.32 -13.50
CA VAL A 19 15.38 -8.27 -14.31
C VAL A 19 16.39 -7.52 -13.45
N GLY A 20 17.64 -7.50 -13.90
CA GLY A 20 18.77 -6.93 -13.16
C GLY A 20 19.82 -7.93 -12.71
N GLY A 21 19.63 -9.23 -13.00
CA GLY A 21 20.63 -10.28 -12.70
C GLY A 21 20.70 -10.67 -11.22
N ALA A 22 19.87 -10.06 -10.37
CA ALA A 22 19.61 -10.56 -9.03
C ALA A 22 18.70 -11.79 -9.13
N VAL A 23 18.88 -12.74 -8.22
CA VAL A 23 17.98 -13.89 -8.06
C VAL A 23 17.34 -13.84 -6.66
N LEU A 24 16.31 -14.65 -6.42
CA LEU A 24 15.63 -14.71 -5.12
C LEU A 24 16.61 -14.86 -3.96
N GLU A 25 17.69 -15.63 -4.14
CA GLU A 25 18.74 -15.86 -3.16
C GLU A 25 19.48 -14.56 -2.76
N ASP A 26 19.67 -13.61 -3.69
CA ASP A 26 20.26 -12.31 -3.38
C ASP A 26 19.31 -11.45 -2.55
N THR A 27 18.00 -11.53 -2.84
CA THR A 27 16.96 -10.86 -2.04
C THR A 27 16.88 -11.46 -0.64
N ILE A 28 16.96 -12.78 -0.50
CA ILE A 28 17.02 -13.47 0.79
C ILE A 28 18.25 -12.99 1.58
N ARG A 29 19.42 -12.90 0.95
CA ARG A 29 20.64 -12.38 1.59
C ARG A 29 20.45 -10.95 2.08
N PHE A 30 19.86 -10.08 1.26
CA PHE A 30 19.56 -8.70 1.64
C PHE A 30 18.61 -8.64 2.84
N VAL A 31 17.53 -9.43 2.84
CA VAL A 31 16.58 -9.49 3.96
C VAL A 31 17.27 -9.94 5.24
N ARG A 32 18.12 -10.98 5.20
CA ARG A 32 18.86 -11.47 6.38
C ARG A 32 19.81 -10.41 6.96
N GLU A 33 20.38 -9.57 6.10
CA GLU A 33 21.31 -8.52 6.53
C GLU A 33 20.58 -7.29 7.11
N TRP A 34 19.47 -6.89 6.49
CA TRP A 34 18.85 -5.58 6.75
C TRP A 34 17.54 -5.62 7.53
N HIS A 35 16.84 -6.76 7.57
CA HIS A 35 15.60 -6.86 8.34
C HIS A 35 15.88 -6.70 9.84
N GLY A 36 15.26 -5.72 10.48
CA GLY A 36 15.48 -5.39 11.89
C GLY A 36 16.68 -4.45 12.14
N ALA A 37 17.44 -4.09 11.10
CA ALA A 37 18.58 -3.20 11.24
C ALA A 37 18.19 -1.79 11.73
N SER A 38 19.19 -1.02 12.19
CA SER A 38 19.01 0.34 12.70
C SER A 38 18.01 0.41 13.87
N ASN A 39 18.12 -0.52 14.83
CA ASN A 39 17.23 -0.67 15.98
C ASN A 39 15.76 -0.87 15.58
N GLY A 40 15.51 -1.73 14.59
CA GLY A 40 14.17 -2.03 14.10
C GLY A 40 13.54 -0.95 13.21
N ARG A 41 14.29 0.08 12.79
CA ARG A 41 13.80 1.10 11.84
C ARG A 41 13.78 0.61 10.39
N ILE A 42 14.56 -0.41 10.07
CA ILE A 42 14.57 -1.04 8.75
C ILE A 42 13.80 -2.36 8.84
N ARG A 43 12.76 -2.50 8.02
CA ARG A 43 12.02 -3.74 7.85
C ARG A 43 11.99 -4.08 6.37
N CYS A 44 12.34 -5.33 6.05
CA CYS A 44 12.28 -5.84 4.69
C CYS A 44 11.05 -6.72 4.50
N VAL A 45 10.55 -6.76 3.27
CA VAL A 45 9.51 -7.65 2.75
C VAL A 45 9.99 -8.19 1.40
N LEU A 46 9.45 -9.32 0.96
CA LEU A 46 9.70 -9.81 -0.40
C LEU A 46 8.79 -9.10 -1.40
N GLY A 47 9.31 -8.81 -2.60
CA GLY A 47 8.63 -7.95 -3.57
C GLY A 47 8.46 -8.58 -4.96
N PRO A 48 7.80 -9.75 -5.11
CA PRO A 48 7.43 -10.24 -6.44
C PRO A 48 6.51 -9.21 -7.10
N HIS A 49 6.63 -9.03 -8.42
CA HIS A 49 5.93 -7.95 -9.11
C HIS A 49 4.40 -8.06 -8.98
N SER A 50 3.83 -9.17 -9.47
CA SER A 50 2.38 -9.37 -9.60
C SER A 50 2.05 -10.80 -10.03
N PRO A 51 0.83 -11.33 -9.80
CA PRO A 51 0.45 -12.68 -10.24
C PRO A 51 0.48 -12.89 -11.77
N TYR A 52 0.37 -11.83 -12.58
CA TYR A 52 0.43 -11.96 -14.05
C TYR A 52 1.86 -11.91 -14.63
N MET A 53 2.87 -11.61 -13.81
CA MET A 53 4.29 -11.59 -14.21
C MET A 53 5.08 -12.72 -13.55
N CYS A 54 4.68 -13.09 -12.34
CA CYS A 54 5.33 -14.10 -11.52
C CYS A 54 4.55 -15.43 -11.63
N PRO A 55 5.15 -16.48 -12.22
CA PRO A 55 4.50 -17.79 -12.30
C PRO A 55 4.16 -18.38 -10.92
N PRO A 56 3.15 -19.26 -10.82
CA PRO A 56 2.73 -19.87 -9.56
C PRO A 56 3.87 -20.57 -8.79
N GLU A 57 4.75 -21.28 -9.48
CA GLU A 57 5.91 -21.96 -8.88
C GLU A 57 6.91 -21.00 -8.25
N PHE A 58 7.09 -19.81 -8.86
CA PHE A 58 7.94 -18.77 -8.30
C PHE A 58 7.28 -18.12 -7.08
N LEU A 59 5.97 -17.82 -7.16
CA LEU A 59 5.22 -17.27 -6.02
C LEU A 59 5.26 -18.24 -4.82
N ALA A 60 5.13 -19.55 -5.05
CA ALA A 60 5.25 -20.55 -3.99
C ALA A 60 6.63 -20.52 -3.31
N ARG A 61 7.73 -20.40 -4.08
CA ARG A 61 9.08 -20.21 -3.52
C ARG A 61 9.22 -18.93 -2.71
N VAL A 62 8.61 -17.83 -3.17
CA VAL A 62 8.60 -16.55 -2.45
C VAL A 62 7.83 -16.67 -1.13
N VAL A 63 6.70 -17.38 -1.12
CA VAL A 63 5.92 -17.63 0.12
C VAL A 63 6.75 -18.43 1.12
N GLU A 64 7.42 -19.49 0.67
CA GLU A 64 8.27 -20.29 1.56
C GLU A 64 9.42 -19.45 2.13
N ALA A 65 10.11 -18.68 1.28
CA ALA A 65 11.16 -17.77 1.74
C ALA A 65 10.62 -16.71 2.73
N ALA A 66 9.41 -16.17 2.49
CA ALA A 66 8.79 -15.21 3.40
C ALA A 66 8.52 -15.83 4.78
N ARG A 67 8.05 -17.09 4.82
CA ARG A 67 7.85 -17.85 6.06
C ARG A 67 9.15 -18.10 6.79
N GLU A 68 10.18 -18.61 6.10
CA GLU A 68 11.50 -18.88 6.70
C GLU A 68 12.16 -17.62 7.29
N LEU A 69 11.95 -16.47 6.65
CA LEU A 69 12.53 -15.19 7.07
C LEU A 69 11.65 -14.41 8.05
N GLU A 70 10.44 -14.91 8.34
CA GLU A 70 9.42 -14.23 9.15
C GLU A 70 9.09 -12.80 8.65
N VAL A 71 9.05 -12.63 7.32
CA VAL A 71 8.73 -11.35 6.65
C VAL A 71 7.44 -11.44 5.84
N GLY A 72 6.91 -10.28 5.46
CA GLY A 72 5.75 -10.18 4.57
C GLY A 72 6.12 -10.14 3.09
N ILE A 73 5.07 -10.02 2.26
CA ILE A 73 5.18 -9.83 0.80
C ILE A 73 4.45 -8.54 0.40
N HIS A 74 5.03 -7.78 -0.53
CA HIS A 74 4.40 -6.62 -1.17
C HIS A 74 4.38 -6.80 -2.68
N LEU A 75 3.19 -6.82 -3.28
CA LEU A 75 3.00 -7.07 -4.71
C LEU A 75 1.81 -6.30 -5.28
N HIS A 76 1.77 -6.14 -6.59
CA HIS A 76 0.65 -5.53 -7.29
C HIS A 76 -0.49 -6.54 -7.48
N VAL A 77 -1.72 -6.12 -7.22
CA VAL A 77 -2.91 -6.99 -7.28
C VAL A 77 -4.09 -6.24 -7.91
N ALA A 78 -4.69 -6.85 -8.94
CA ALA A 78 -5.94 -6.42 -9.57
C ALA A 78 -5.97 -4.91 -9.91
N GLU A 79 -4.99 -4.44 -10.67
CA GLU A 79 -4.90 -3.02 -11.09
C GLU A 79 -5.91 -2.64 -12.17
N SER A 80 -6.37 -3.61 -12.95
CA SER A 80 -7.27 -3.35 -14.07
C SER A 80 -8.21 -4.52 -14.33
N GLN A 81 -9.33 -4.22 -14.99
CA GLN A 81 -10.27 -5.25 -15.45
C GLN A 81 -9.62 -6.20 -16.46
N GLU A 82 -8.61 -5.75 -17.20
CA GLU A 82 -7.83 -6.60 -18.10
C GLU A 82 -7.03 -7.66 -17.32
N GLN A 83 -6.40 -7.29 -16.21
CA GLN A 83 -5.71 -8.26 -15.34
C GLN A 83 -6.69 -9.29 -14.76
N VAL A 84 -7.91 -8.86 -14.38
CA VAL A 84 -8.96 -9.76 -13.91
C VAL A 84 -9.37 -10.73 -15.02
N ALA A 85 -9.67 -10.23 -16.21
CA ALA A 85 -10.06 -11.05 -17.36
C ALA A 85 -8.97 -12.07 -17.73
N ASN A 86 -7.71 -11.66 -17.73
CA ASN A 86 -6.57 -12.53 -18.02
C ASN A 86 -6.41 -13.63 -16.95
N SER A 87 -6.58 -13.28 -15.67
CA SER A 87 -6.53 -14.24 -14.56
C SER A 87 -7.68 -15.24 -14.64
N LEU A 88 -8.90 -14.79 -14.93
CA LEU A 88 -10.06 -15.67 -15.12
C LEU A 88 -9.85 -16.62 -16.30
N ALA A 89 -9.31 -16.13 -17.41
CA ALA A 89 -9.03 -16.97 -18.59
C ALA A 89 -7.94 -18.02 -18.33
N THR A 90 -6.93 -17.68 -17.53
CA THR A 90 -5.75 -18.55 -17.30
C THR A 90 -5.95 -19.51 -16.12
N HIS A 91 -6.58 -19.03 -15.04
CA HIS A 91 -6.68 -19.73 -13.76
C HIS A 91 -8.11 -20.02 -13.31
N GLY A 92 -9.13 -19.50 -14.03
CA GLY A 92 -10.53 -19.62 -13.63
C GLY A 92 -10.89 -18.82 -12.36
N GLN A 93 -10.01 -17.92 -11.92
CA GLN A 93 -10.10 -17.20 -10.65
C GLN A 93 -9.71 -15.73 -10.84
N THR A 94 -10.27 -14.83 -10.02
CA THR A 94 -9.78 -13.45 -9.92
C THR A 94 -8.32 -13.44 -9.43
N PRO A 95 -7.56 -12.35 -9.63
CA PRO A 95 -6.18 -12.27 -9.13
C PRO A 95 -6.08 -12.48 -7.62
N VAL A 96 -7.05 -11.98 -6.85
CA VAL A 96 -7.11 -12.13 -5.39
C VAL A 96 -7.38 -13.59 -5.02
N ALA A 97 -8.39 -14.24 -5.61
CA ALA A 97 -8.69 -15.63 -5.34
C ALA A 97 -7.55 -16.57 -5.78
N HIS A 98 -6.87 -16.26 -6.88
CA HIS A 98 -5.70 -17.00 -7.33
C HIS A 98 -4.54 -16.91 -6.34
N LEU A 99 -4.19 -15.70 -5.88
CA LEU A 99 -3.15 -15.53 -4.86
C LEU A 99 -3.50 -16.23 -3.55
N ALA A 100 -4.78 -16.19 -3.14
CA ALA A 100 -5.26 -16.92 -1.97
C ALA A 100 -5.12 -18.44 -2.13
N SER A 101 -5.44 -19.00 -3.30
CA SER A 101 -5.32 -20.45 -3.55
C SER A 101 -3.88 -20.95 -3.58
N LEU A 102 -2.93 -20.06 -3.91
CA LEU A 102 -1.49 -20.34 -3.82
C LEU A 102 -0.91 -20.20 -2.40
N GLY A 103 -1.72 -19.80 -1.41
CA GLY A 103 -1.25 -19.57 -0.05
C GLY A 103 -0.41 -18.29 0.10
N VAL A 104 -0.45 -17.38 -0.89
CA VAL A 104 0.31 -16.11 -0.81
C VAL A 104 -0.14 -15.30 0.40
N PHE A 105 -1.42 -15.32 0.72
CA PHE A 105 -1.98 -14.58 1.85
C PHE A 105 -1.81 -15.29 3.21
N ASP A 106 -1.01 -16.36 3.28
CA ASP A 106 -0.69 -17.04 4.55
C ASP A 106 0.49 -16.39 5.30
N VAL A 107 1.09 -15.35 4.74
CA VAL A 107 2.08 -14.47 5.37
C VAL A 107 1.56 -13.02 5.35
N PRO A 108 2.15 -12.06 6.09
CA PRO A 108 1.67 -10.68 6.05
C PRO A 108 1.77 -10.07 4.64
N ILE A 109 0.68 -9.49 4.12
CA ILE A 109 0.62 -8.96 2.75
C ILE A 109 0.32 -7.47 2.69
N ILE A 110 1.03 -6.80 1.80
CA ILE A 110 0.66 -5.51 1.24
C ILE A 110 0.27 -5.73 -0.24
N ALA A 111 -1.01 -5.61 -0.56
CA ALA A 111 -1.52 -5.67 -1.92
C ALA A 111 -1.63 -4.25 -2.47
N ALA A 112 -0.77 -3.90 -3.42
CA ALA A 112 -0.84 -2.62 -4.09
C ALA A 112 -2.06 -2.57 -5.02
N HIS A 113 -2.75 -1.43 -4.97
CA HIS A 113 -3.83 -1.03 -5.86
C HIS A 113 -5.21 -1.61 -5.56
N CYS A 114 -5.47 -2.88 -5.89
CA CYS A 114 -6.78 -3.51 -5.72
C CYS A 114 -7.93 -2.67 -6.34
N ILE A 115 -7.74 -2.20 -7.58
CA ILE A 115 -8.71 -1.34 -8.27
C ILE A 115 -9.89 -2.15 -8.77
N ALA A 116 -9.60 -3.31 -9.38
CA ALA A 116 -10.56 -4.20 -10.00
C ALA A 116 -10.82 -5.42 -9.10
N VAL A 117 -11.33 -5.18 -7.90
CA VAL A 117 -11.78 -6.25 -6.98
C VAL A 117 -13.30 -6.30 -6.96
N ASP A 118 -13.90 -7.45 -6.66
CA ASP A 118 -15.33 -7.60 -6.39
C ASP A 118 -15.63 -7.81 -4.89
N ASP A 119 -16.85 -8.21 -4.55
CA ASP A 119 -17.27 -8.38 -3.15
C ASP A 119 -16.67 -9.66 -2.53
N GLU A 120 -16.44 -10.70 -3.33
CA GLU A 120 -15.82 -11.95 -2.92
C GLU A 120 -14.32 -11.73 -2.66
N ASP A 121 -13.66 -10.99 -3.55
CA ASP A 121 -12.29 -10.52 -3.36
C ASP A 121 -12.13 -9.71 -2.08
N VAL A 122 -13.05 -8.76 -1.81
CA VAL A 122 -13.03 -7.95 -0.58
C VAL A 122 -13.16 -8.84 0.66
N ALA A 123 -14.02 -9.86 0.62
CA ALA A 123 -14.17 -10.81 1.72
C ALA A 123 -12.87 -11.61 1.95
N ILE A 124 -12.23 -12.10 0.89
CA ILE A 124 -10.95 -12.81 0.97
C ILE A 124 -9.87 -11.90 1.58
N LEU A 125 -9.74 -10.66 1.09
CA LEU A 125 -8.75 -9.71 1.59
C LEU A 125 -8.95 -9.42 3.09
N ALA A 126 -10.20 -9.30 3.54
CA ALA A 126 -10.53 -9.05 4.94
C ALA A 126 -10.25 -10.28 5.81
N GLU A 127 -10.72 -11.47 5.40
CA GLU A 127 -10.50 -12.73 6.12
C GLU A 127 -9.01 -13.03 6.29
N ARG A 128 -8.23 -12.81 5.24
CA ARG A 128 -6.78 -13.04 5.23
C ARG A 128 -5.97 -11.87 5.78
N GLN A 129 -6.64 -10.85 6.32
CA GLN A 129 -6.01 -9.69 6.95
C GLN A 129 -5.02 -8.94 6.03
N VAL A 130 -5.27 -8.96 4.72
CA VAL A 130 -4.43 -8.29 3.73
C VAL A 130 -4.51 -6.78 3.90
N HIS A 131 -3.37 -6.10 3.80
CA HIS A 131 -3.29 -4.66 3.77
C HIS A 131 -3.31 -4.15 2.34
N VAL A 132 -4.20 -3.20 2.02
CA VAL A 132 -4.26 -2.61 0.67
C VAL A 132 -3.54 -1.28 0.63
N ALA A 133 -2.63 -1.09 -0.33
CA ALA A 133 -1.99 0.20 -0.59
C ALA A 133 -2.74 0.98 -1.69
N HIS A 134 -3.43 2.04 -1.29
CA HIS A 134 -4.21 2.93 -2.14
C HIS A 134 -3.37 4.12 -2.62
N THR A 135 -3.15 4.21 -3.93
CA THR A 135 -2.23 5.14 -4.62
C THR A 135 -2.98 6.00 -5.65
N PRO A 136 -3.93 6.85 -5.21
CA PRO A 136 -4.95 7.46 -6.06
C PRO A 136 -4.39 8.38 -7.15
N LYS A 137 -3.25 9.04 -6.91
CA LYS A 137 -2.65 9.94 -7.90
C LYS A 137 -2.15 9.17 -9.12
N THR A 138 -1.59 7.97 -8.93
CA THR A 138 -1.27 7.05 -10.03
C THR A 138 -2.51 6.70 -10.84
N TYR A 139 -3.61 6.35 -10.16
CA TYR A 139 -4.80 5.89 -10.87
C TYR A 139 -5.40 6.98 -11.74
N LEU A 140 -5.44 8.21 -11.22
CA LEU A 140 -5.93 9.36 -11.97
C LEU A 140 -4.98 9.73 -13.12
N LYS A 141 -3.66 9.70 -12.88
CA LYS A 141 -2.66 10.01 -13.91
C LYS A 141 -2.66 9.01 -15.06
N LEU A 142 -2.91 7.73 -14.77
CA LEU A 142 -2.92 6.65 -15.77
C LEU A 142 -4.34 6.25 -16.24
N ALA A 143 -5.37 6.97 -15.78
CA ALA A 143 -6.78 6.69 -16.12
C ALA A 143 -7.23 5.23 -15.82
N MET A 144 -6.76 4.67 -14.70
CA MET A 144 -7.01 3.28 -14.31
C MET A 144 -8.37 3.05 -13.62
N GLY A 145 -9.10 4.12 -13.32
CA GLY A 145 -10.25 4.10 -12.40
C GLY A 145 -9.84 4.47 -10.98
N MET A 146 -10.63 4.11 -9.98
CA MET A 146 -10.28 4.32 -8.57
C MET A 146 -10.60 3.06 -7.79
N ALA A 147 -9.72 2.66 -6.89
CA ALA A 147 -10.01 1.54 -6.01
C ALA A 147 -11.29 1.80 -5.18
N PRO A 148 -12.09 0.76 -4.90
CA PRO A 148 -13.38 0.87 -4.24
C PRO A 148 -13.21 1.07 -2.73
N LEU A 149 -12.53 2.15 -2.33
CA LEU A 149 -12.11 2.42 -0.95
C LEU A 149 -13.26 2.33 0.07
N PRO A 150 -14.46 2.91 -0.14
CA PRO A 150 -15.56 2.76 0.82
C PRO A 150 -15.95 1.29 1.04
N ARG A 151 -15.95 0.48 -0.03
CA ARG A 151 -16.27 -0.94 0.06
C ARG A 151 -15.19 -1.72 0.79
N LEU A 152 -13.92 -1.49 0.48
CA LEU A 152 -12.79 -2.11 1.18
C LEU A 152 -12.84 -1.83 2.69
N LEU A 153 -13.07 -0.55 3.06
CA LEU A 153 -13.18 -0.15 4.46
C LEU A 153 -14.41 -0.76 5.15
N ALA A 154 -15.55 -0.82 4.46
CA ALA A 154 -16.77 -1.44 5.00
C ALA A 154 -16.62 -2.95 5.18
N GLY A 155 -15.85 -3.62 4.31
CA GLY A 155 -15.50 -5.04 4.41
C GLY A 155 -14.47 -5.35 5.50
N GLY A 156 -13.91 -4.34 6.19
CA GLY A 156 -12.94 -4.54 7.26
C GLY A 156 -11.49 -4.65 6.79
N VAL A 157 -11.20 -4.36 5.52
CA VAL A 157 -9.83 -4.37 4.99
C VAL A 157 -9.05 -3.17 5.52
N ASN A 158 -7.83 -3.39 6.01
CA ASN A 158 -6.93 -2.29 6.37
C ASN A 158 -6.38 -1.65 5.09
N VAL A 159 -6.76 -0.40 4.83
CA VAL A 159 -6.28 0.35 3.66
C VAL A 159 -5.32 1.45 4.09
N ALA A 160 -4.12 1.45 3.53
CA ALA A 160 -3.09 2.46 3.72
C ALA A 160 -2.96 3.34 2.46
N LEU A 161 -2.53 4.60 2.62
CA LEU A 161 -2.21 5.45 1.46
C LEU A 161 -0.76 5.27 1.04
N GLY A 162 -0.52 5.25 -0.26
CA GLY A 162 0.82 5.27 -0.86
C GLY A 162 0.92 6.28 -2.01
N SER A 163 2.15 6.62 -2.39
CA SER A 163 2.39 7.46 -3.56
C SER A 163 2.51 6.66 -4.86
N ASP A 164 2.93 5.39 -4.77
CA ASP A 164 3.55 4.65 -5.88
C ASP A 164 4.81 5.41 -6.41
N GLY A 165 5.37 4.99 -7.54
CA GLY A 165 6.58 5.55 -8.13
C GLY A 165 6.38 6.91 -8.83
N PRO A 166 7.45 7.71 -8.99
CA PRO A 166 7.37 9.02 -9.65
C PRO A 166 7.05 8.92 -11.15
N ALA A 167 7.24 7.77 -11.79
CA ALA A 167 6.86 7.57 -13.19
C ALA A 167 5.34 7.64 -13.40
N SER A 168 4.56 7.20 -12.42
CA SER A 168 3.09 7.10 -12.45
C SER A 168 2.41 8.17 -11.58
N ASN A 169 3.11 8.85 -10.68
CA ASN A 169 2.60 9.95 -9.85
C ASN A 169 3.13 11.35 -10.26
N SER A 170 4.41 11.45 -10.66
CA SER A 170 5.20 12.67 -10.90
C SER A 170 5.82 13.36 -9.67
N ASP A 171 5.44 12.99 -8.45
CA ASP A 171 6.15 13.36 -7.20
C ASP A 171 5.88 12.33 -6.09
N LEU A 172 6.28 12.64 -4.85
CA LEU A 172 6.06 11.81 -3.65
C LEU A 172 5.27 12.57 -2.57
N ASN A 173 4.38 13.48 -2.97
CA ASN A 173 3.66 14.35 -2.05
C ASN A 173 2.46 13.64 -1.40
N MET A 174 2.66 13.09 -0.20
CA MET A 174 1.57 12.43 0.53
C MET A 174 0.44 13.38 0.91
N LEU A 175 0.68 14.67 1.21
CA LEU A 175 -0.40 15.62 1.53
C LEU A 175 -1.37 15.79 0.35
N GLU A 176 -0.86 15.75 -0.88
CA GLU A 176 -1.69 15.74 -2.07
C GLU A 176 -2.47 14.42 -2.21
N VAL A 177 -1.83 13.28 -1.94
CA VAL A 177 -2.51 11.96 -1.91
C VAL A 177 -3.70 11.97 -0.95
N LEU A 178 -3.56 12.54 0.26
CA LEU A 178 -4.68 12.71 1.20
C LEU A 178 -5.80 13.56 0.60
N ARG A 179 -5.46 14.70 0.00
CA ARG A 179 -6.43 15.64 -0.58
C ARG A 179 -7.21 14.98 -1.73
N ILE A 180 -6.50 14.33 -2.65
CA ILE A 180 -7.10 13.63 -3.80
C ILE A 180 -8.06 12.54 -3.31
N THR A 181 -7.61 11.69 -2.37
CA THR A 181 -8.44 10.61 -1.80
C THR A 181 -9.77 11.16 -1.28
N GLY A 182 -9.71 12.22 -0.47
CA GLY A 182 -10.91 12.81 0.14
C GLY A 182 -11.85 13.45 -0.88
N LEU A 183 -11.32 14.27 -1.78
CA LEU A 183 -12.14 14.99 -2.76
C LEU A 183 -12.78 14.05 -3.79
N TYR A 184 -12.01 13.08 -4.29
CA TYR A 184 -12.50 12.13 -5.28
C TYR A 184 -13.68 11.34 -4.75
N HIS A 185 -13.54 10.69 -3.57
CA HIS A 185 -14.60 9.83 -3.06
C HIS A 185 -15.84 10.59 -2.60
N LYS A 186 -15.70 11.83 -2.09
CA LYS A 186 -16.86 12.71 -1.83
C LYS A 186 -17.65 12.97 -3.10
N ASN A 187 -16.95 13.33 -4.18
CA ASN A 187 -17.59 13.59 -5.47
C ASN A 187 -18.21 12.33 -6.06
N ALA A 188 -17.47 11.22 -6.08
CA ALA A 188 -17.94 9.95 -6.64
C ALA A 188 -19.18 9.39 -5.92
N LEU A 189 -19.30 9.63 -4.61
CA LEU A 189 -20.47 9.22 -3.82
C LEU A 189 -21.60 10.26 -3.81
N GLY A 190 -21.40 11.46 -4.37
CA GLY A 190 -22.36 12.56 -4.24
C GLY A 190 -22.60 13.01 -2.79
N GLN A 191 -21.63 12.76 -1.91
CA GLN A 191 -21.79 12.92 -0.46
C GLN A 191 -20.66 13.78 0.13
N PRO A 192 -20.94 15.04 0.52
CA PRO A 192 -19.91 15.95 1.03
C PRO A 192 -19.29 15.49 2.35
N GLU A 193 -20.00 14.66 3.14
CA GLU A 193 -19.53 14.14 4.42
C GLU A 193 -18.81 12.77 4.32
N ALA A 194 -18.79 12.14 3.14
CA ALA A 194 -18.10 10.87 2.94
C ALA A 194 -16.59 10.98 3.24
N LEU A 195 -16.00 9.91 3.79
CA LEU A 195 -14.61 9.84 4.27
C LEU A 195 -14.22 11.07 5.11
N PRO A 196 -14.62 11.11 6.40
CA PRO A 196 -14.24 12.18 7.31
C PRO A 196 -12.72 12.38 7.35
N ARG A 197 -12.27 13.61 7.60
CA ARG A 197 -10.83 13.95 7.63
C ARG A 197 -10.02 13.06 8.57
N THR A 198 -10.61 12.66 9.70
CA THR A 198 -9.99 11.74 10.66
C THR A 198 -9.75 10.35 10.07
N GLN A 199 -10.66 9.85 9.22
CA GLN A 199 -10.48 8.60 8.50
C GLN A 199 -9.31 8.72 7.52
N ILE A 200 -9.28 9.75 6.68
CA ILE A 200 -8.21 9.98 5.69
C ILE A 200 -6.84 10.06 6.38
N LEU A 201 -6.74 10.79 7.50
CA LEU A 201 -5.51 10.85 8.29
C LEU A 201 -5.11 9.47 8.83
N ARG A 202 -6.05 8.65 9.30
CA ARG A 202 -5.76 7.28 9.75
C ARG A 202 -5.22 6.40 8.63
N LEU A 203 -5.75 6.52 7.41
CA LEU A 203 -5.23 5.79 6.24
C LEU A 203 -3.76 6.16 5.95
N ALA A 204 -3.40 7.44 6.16
CA ALA A 204 -2.04 7.95 5.94
C ALA A 204 -1.06 7.70 7.10
N THR A 205 -1.54 7.39 8.30
CA THR A 205 -0.71 7.23 9.50
C THR A 205 -0.82 5.82 10.07
N ARG A 206 -1.81 5.58 10.94
CA ARG A 206 -1.99 4.31 11.66
C ARG A 206 -2.10 3.11 10.71
N ALA A 207 -2.89 3.21 9.64
CA ALA A 207 -3.11 2.10 8.73
C ALA A 207 -1.82 1.73 7.97
N GLY A 208 -1.05 2.73 7.55
CA GLY A 208 0.27 2.53 6.92
C GLY A 208 1.29 1.95 7.91
N ALA A 209 1.33 2.45 9.14
CA ALA A 209 2.19 1.91 10.19
C ALA A 209 1.86 0.44 10.49
N GLN A 210 0.57 0.08 10.57
CA GLN A 210 0.12 -1.30 10.70
C GLN A 210 0.55 -2.14 9.50
N ALA A 211 0.33 -1.65 8.28
CA ALA A 211 0.67 -2.37 7.05
C ALA A 211 2.17 -2.68 6.92
N LEU A 212 3.02 -1.76 7.37
CA LEU A 212 4.48 -1.90 7.34
C LEU A 212 5.05 -2.62 8.58
N GLY A 213 4.20 -3.04 9.52
CA GLY A 213 4.62 -3.71 10.75
C GLY A 213 5.18 -2.78 11.84
N PHE A 214 5.05 -1.47 11.72
CA PHE A 214 5.44 -0.51 12.76
C PHE A 214 4.30 -0.29 13.76
N SER A 215 3.99 -1.30 14.57
CA SER A 215 2.84 -1.28 15.51
C SER A 215 2.87 -0.14 16.54
N LYS A 216 4.05 0.41 16.83
CA LYS A 216 4.24 1.55 17.74
C LYS A 216 4.26 2.92 17.04
N SER A 217 4.00 2.98 15.74
CA SER A 217 4.01 4.22 14.95
C SER A 217 2.60 4.58 14.46
N GLY A 218 2.46 5.80 13.91
CA GLY A 218 1.19 6.27 13.33
C GLY A 218 0.11 6.72 14.33
N VAL A 219 0.36 6.60 15.64
CA VAL A 219 -0.54 7.06 16.72
C VAL A 219 0.24 7.77 17.81
N LEU A 220 -0.21 8.96 18.21
CA LEU A 220 0.34 9.67 19.37
C LEU A 220 -0.25 9.11 20.67
N ALA A 221 0.52 8.27 21.37
CA ALA A 221 0.16 7.75 22.68
C ALA A 221 1.42 7.45 23.52
N PRO A 222 1.33 7.42 24.86
CA PRO A 222 2.43 6.98 25.71
C PRO A 222 2.93 5.57 25.30
N GLY A 223 4.25 5.39 25.23
CA GLY A 223 4.88 4.12 24.84
C GLY A 223 5.01 3.87 23.33
N HIS A 224 4.51 4.78 22.49
CA HIS A 224 4.70 4.76 21.03
C HIS A 224 5.93 5.54 20.57
N SER A 225 6.40 5.25 19.36
CA SER A 225 7.49 5.96 18.68
C SER A 225 7.12 7.43 18.42
N ALA A 226 8.09 8.33 18.58
CA ALA A 226 7.93 9.76 18.34
C ALA A 226 8.14 10.12 16.85
N ASP A 227 7.41 9.45 15.95
CA ASP A 227 7.45 9.73 14.52
C ASP A 227 6.52 10.92 14.21
N LEU A 228 7.08 12.13 14.28
CA LEU A 228 6.32 13.38 14.27
C LEU A 228 6.60 14.23 13.04
N ILE A 229 5.55 14.87 12.53
CA ILE A 229 5.65 15.99 11.57
C ILE A 229 5.09 17.26 12.21
N LEU A 230 5.82 18.37 12.07
CA LEU A 230 5.40 19.70 12.52
C LEU A 230 4.92 20.47 11.29
N LEU A 231 3.65 20.90 11.29
CA LEU A 231 3.06 21.68 10.21
C LEU A 231 2.88 23.12 10.64
N ASP A 232 3.54 24.07 9.97
CA ASP A 232 3.34 25.50 10.23
C ASP A 232 2.09 26.01 9.53
N THR A 233 1.04 26.27 10.30
CA THR A 233 -0.25 26.75 9.80
C THR A 233 -0.32 28.27 9.67
N ARG A 234 0.79 28.99 9.84
CA ARG A 234 0.87 30.45 9.71
C ARG A 234 1.39 30.91 8.36
N ALA A 235 1.78 29.98 7.49
CA ALA A 235 2.22 30.29 6.14
C ALA A 235 1.08 30.95 5.34
N CYS A 236 1.40 31.86 4.41
CA CYS A 236 0.41 32.64 3.66
C CYS A 236 -0.62 31.78 2.88
N HIS A 237 -0.25 30.55 2.50
CA HIS A 237 -1.13 29.61 1.80
C HIS A 237 -2.01 28.76 2.74
N CYS A 238 -1.85 28.92 4.06
CA CYS A 238 -2.69 28.33 5.09
C CYS A 238 -3.58 29.43 5.69
N PRO A 239 -4.82 29.64 5.20
CA PRO A 239 -5.70 30.65 5.78
C PRO A 239 -5.94 30.37 7.26
N SER A 240 -5.91 31.44 8.06
CA SER A 240 -5.86 31.43 9.51
C SER A 240 -7.03 30.71 10.20
N ALA A 241 -6.67 29.75 11.07
CA ALA A 241 -7.31 29.32 12.32
C ALA A 241 -8.81 28.92 12.41
N PHE A 242 -9.71 29.29 11.50
CA PHE A 242 -11.16 29.04 11.68
C PHE A 242 -11.63 27.63 11.28
N LEU A 243 -10.79 26.85 10.59
CA LEU A 243 -11.09 25.47 10.14
C LEU A 243 -10.31 24.39 10.92
N LEU A 244 -9.50 24.80 11.90
CA LEU A 244 -8.57 23.93 12.63
C LEU A 244 -9.22 23.41 13.93
N HIS A 245 -10.10 22.42 13.84
CA HIS A 245 -10.57 21.69 15.03
C HIS A 245 -10.04 20.24 15.11
N ALA A 246 -9.58 19.66 13.99
CA ALA A 246 -9.11 18.27 13.96
C ALA A 246 -7.58 18.13 14.16
N VAL A 247 -6.78 19.03 13.59
CA VAL A 247 -5.30 18.98 13.71
C VAL A 247 -4.82 19.60 15.03
N THR A 248 -5.50 20.65 15.49
CA THR A 248 -5.16 21.40 16.71
C THR A 248 -5.35 20.58 17.97
N ARG A 249 -6.30 19.63 18.01
CA ARG A 249 -6.46 18.71 19.15
C ARG A 249 -5.33 17.68 19.24
N LEU A 250 -4.74 17.28 18.10
CA LEU A 250 -3.57 16.39 18.11
C LEU A 250 -2.32 17.11 18.64
N LEU A 251 -2.13 18.38 18.26
CA LEU A 251 -1.01 19.21 18.72
C LEU A 251 -1.16 19.74 20.16
N HIS A 252 -2.36 20.11 20.61
CA HIS A 252 -2.59 20.54 22.01
C HIS A 252 -2.44 19.41 23.02
N LEU A 253 -2.59 18.14 22.62
CA LEU A 253 -2.37 17.00 23.51
C LEU A 253 -0.87 16.84 23.85
N VAL A 254 0.03 17.12 22.89
CA VAL A 254 1.48 17.00 23.07
C VAL A 254 2.04 18.08 24.01
N THR A 255 1.46 19.28 24.02
CA THR A 255 1.89 20.34 24.94
C THR A 255 1.37 20.14 26.37
N ARG A 256 0.23 19.46 26.57
CA ARG A 256 -0.29 19.14 27.92
C ARG A 256 0.34 17.91 28.57
N LEU A 257 0.97 17.02 27.80
CA LEU A 257 1.69 15.85 28.32
C LEU A 257 3.11 16.18 28.84
N LYS A 258 3.50 17.46 28.84
CA LYS A 258 4.80 17.97 29.35
C LYS A 258 4.68 18.74 30.68
N HIS A 259 3.79 18.33 31.57
CA HIS A 259 3.80 18.80 32.96
C HIS A 259 3.49 17.64 33.93
N PRO A 260 4.50 17.06 34.60
CA PRO A 260 4.40 16.72 36.01
C PRO A 260 4.36 17.98 36.88
#